data_AF-X1GVR8-F1
#
_entry.id   AF-X1GVR8-F1
#
_cell.length_a   1.000
_cell.length_b   1.000
_cell.length_c   1.000
_cell.angle_alpha   90.00
_cell.angle_beta   90.00
_cell.angle_gamma   90.00
#
_symmetry.space_group_name_H-M   'P 1'
#
loop_
_entity.id
_entity.type
_entity.pdbx_description
1 polymer ?
#
loop_
_entity_poly.entity_id
_entity_poly.type
_entity_poly.pdbx_seq_one_letter_code
_entity_poly.pdbx_strand_id
1 'polypeptide(L)'
;MPFLAALTPRGIDVSIVNELFEDINFEEEVDLVGITSYTTNIHRAYEIADEFRRRNVPVAMGGIHVSMEPEEAKEHADTIIVGEAEETWPQFINDFRNGIRKKVYRAEKRPSLVHLPIPRFSLINKSHYVDYQVIPIQTARGCPYSCDYCSVTKFSGKRYRPRPISDVINEIEILGAKMYFFIDDNIFTSHSRATELLKALIPLKILWFGQATI
;
A
#
# COMPACT_ATOMS: atom_id res chain seq x y z
N MET A 1 -0.87 -2.65 -6.23
CA MET A 1 -0.46 -1.47 -5.43
C MET A 1 -1.12 -0.17 -5.93
N PRO A 2 -2.45 0.01 -5.84
CA PRO A 2 -3.13 1.18 -6.42
C PRO A 2 -2.71 2.53 -5.81
N PHE A 3 -2.40 2.54 -4.52
CA PHE A 3 -1.98 3.75 -3.81
C PHE A 3 -0.57 4.22 -4.23
N LEU A 4 0.37 3.28 -4.37
CA LEU A 4 1.72 3.57 -4.86
C LEU A 4 1.69 4.10 -6.31
N ALA A 5 0.81 3.54 -7.14
CA ALA A 5 0.58 4.05 -8.50
C ALA A 5 0.04 5.50 -8.52
N ALA A 6 -0.71 5.91 -7.49
CA ALA A 6 -1.18 7.29 -7.34
C ALA A 6 -0.09 8.26 -6.84
N LEU A 7 0.88 7.76 -6.07
CA LEU A 7 2.07 8.50 -5.65
C LEU A 7 3.13 8.60 -6.76
N THR A 8 3.04 7.76 -7.78
CA THR A 8 4.05 7.72 -8.86
C THR A 8 4.04 9.04 -9.64
N PRO A 9 5.21 9.71 -9.82
CA PRO A 9 5.31 10.94 -10.59
C PRO A 9 4.71 10.82 -12.00
N ARG A 10 4.22 11.96 -12.53
CA ARG A 10 3.62 12.01 -13.86
C ARG A 10 4.61 11.63 -14.97
N GLY A 11 4.05 11.15 -16.09
CA GLY A 11 4.83 10.74 -17.27
C GLY A 11 5.48 9.37 -17.11
N ILE A 12 4.94 8.53 -16.22
CA ILE A 12 5.36 7.15 -16.01
C ILE A 12 4.13 6.29 -16.24
N ASP A 13 4.29 5.33 -17.15
CA ASP A 13 3.27 4.32 -17.34
C ASP A 13 3.35 3.29 -16.22
N VAL A 14 2.19 2.86 -15.73
CA VAL A 14 2.11 1.97 -14.56
C VAL A 14 1.07 0.90 -14.83
N SER A 15 1.53 -0.34 -14.96
CA SER A 15 0.71 -1.54 -14.87
C SER A 15 0.75 -2.10 -13.43
N ILE A 16 -0.27 -2.88 -13.07
CA ILE A 16 -0.30 -3.59 -11.78
C ILE A 16 -0.73 -5.01 -12.05
N VAL A 17 0.08 -5.96 -11.59
CA VAL A 17 -0.26 -7.39 -11.55
C VAL A 17 -0.51 -7.79 -10.10
N ASN A 18 -1.57 -8.56 -9.86
CA ASN A 18 -1.78 -9.24 -8.58
C ASN A 18 -1.67 -10.75 -8.78
N GLU A 19 -0.54 -11.33 -8.35
CA GLU A 19 -0.24 -12.75 -8.55
C GLU A 19 -1.29 -13.72 -7.99
N LEU A 20 -2.11 -13.29 -7.02
CA LEU A 20 -3.21 -14.12 -6.51
C LEU A 20 -4.30 -14.39 -7.56
N PHE A 21 -4.36 -13.58 -8.61
CA PHE A 21 -5.43 -13.59 -9.61
C PHE A 21 -4.92 -13.62 -11.05
N GLU A 22 -3.64 -13.32 -11.26
CA GLU A 22 -3.03 -13.08 -12.56
C GLU A 22 -1.66 -13.73 -12.64
N ASP A 23 -1.34 -14.34 -13.78
CA ASP A 23 0.02 -14.80 -14.04
C ASP A 23 0.95 -13.61 -14.30
N ILE A 24 2.19 -13.72 -13.82
CA ILE A 24 3.22 -12.71 -14.06
C ILE A 24 3.87 -12.97 -15.43
N ASN A 25 3.82 -11.97 -16.31
CA ASN A 25 4.58 -11.99 -17.56
C ASN A 25 6.02 -11.53 -17.34
N PHE A 26 6.94 -12.47 -17.14
CA PHE A 26 8.37 -12.17 -16.98
C PHE A 26 9.06 -11.64 -18.24
N GLU A 27 8.41 -11.71 -19.39
CA GLU A 27 8.91 -11.18 -20.67
C GLU A 27 8.36 -9.76 -20.96
N GLU A 28 7.57 -9.17 -20.05
CA GLU A 28 7.05 -7.81 -20.23
C GLU A 28 8.19 -6.79 -20.26
N GLU A 29 8.21 -5.94 -21.29
CA GLU A 29 9.20 -4.88 -21.42
C GLU A 29 8.88 -3.74 -20.44
N VAL A 30 9.60 -3.73 -19.32
CA VAL A 30 9.48 -2.71 -18.27
C VAL A 30 10.84 -2.18 -17.83
N ASP A 31 10.90 -0.89 -17.48
CA ASP A 31 12.14 -0.25 -17.01
C ASP A 31 12.46 -0.56 -15.53
N LEU A 32 11.45 -0.95 -14.76
CA LEU A 32 11.51 -1.13 -13.32
C LEU A 32 10.34 -1.99 -12.84
N VAL A 33 10.61 -2.95 -11.96
CA VAL A 33 9.57 -3.71 -11.26
C VAL A 33 9.51 -3.29 -9.80
N GLY A 34 8.32 -2.89 -9.35
CA GLY A 34 8.02 -2.62 -7.94
C GLY A 34 7.29 -3.80 -7.30
N ILE A 35 7.77 -4.32 -6.18
CA ILE A 35 7.13 -5.46 -5.47
C ILE A 35 6.82 -5.06 -4.03
N THR A 36 5.60 -5.38 -3.58
CA THR A 36 5.22 -5.33 -2.16
C THR A 36 4.80 -6.72 -1.71
N SER A 37 5.17 -7.10 -0.50
CA SER A 37 4.84 -8.41 0.05
C SER A 37 4.58 -8.36 1.55
N TYR A 38 3.75 -9.30 2.01
CA TYR A 38 3.67 -9.67 3.41
C TYR A 38 4.71 -10.73 3.73
N THR A 39 4.92 -11.01 5.02
CA THR A 39 5.81 -12.09 5.46
C THR A 39 5.38 -13.45 4.96
N THR A 40 4.07 -13.69 4.85
CA THR A 40 3.52 -15.00 4.46
C THR A 40 3.81 -15.38 3.01
N ASN A 41 4.11 -14.41 2.15
CA ASN A 41 4.40 -14.63 0.73
C ASN A 41 5.76 -14.06 0.30
N ILE A 42 6.65 -13.75 1.25
CA ILE A 42 7.92 -13.09 0.94
C ILE A 42 8.85 -13.94 0.06
N HIS A 43 8.95 -15.25 0.33
CA HIS A 43 9.80 -16.12 -0.48
C HIS A 43 9.38 -16.13 -1.95
N ARG A 44 8.06 -16.12 -2.21
CA ARG A 44 7.55 -15.99 -3.57
C ARG A 44 7.89 -14.64 -4.19
N ALA A 45 7.78 -13.56 -3.42
CA ALA A 45 8.19 -12.23 -3.87
C ALA A 45 9.68 -12.15 -4.22
N TYR A 46 10.55 -12.85 -3.49
CA TYR A 46 11.98 -12.95 -3.81
C TYR A 46 12.25 -13.75 -5.08
N GLU A 47 11.58 -14.88 -5.28
CA GLU A 47 11.68 -15.64 -6.55
C GLU A 47 11.34 -14.77 -7.76
N ILE A 48 10.26 -13.98 -7.65
CA ILE A 48 9.84 -13.04 -8.70
C ILE A 48 10.90 -11.95 -8.90
N ALA A 49 11.40 -11.37 -7.81
CA ALA A 49 12.42 -10.32 -7.85
C ALA A 49 13.71 -10.81 -8.53
N ASP A 50 14.21 -11.97 -8.13
CA ASP A 50 15.44 -12.54 -8.68
C ASP A 50 15.29 -12.92 -10.15
N GLU A 51 14.11 -13.39 -10.57
CA GLU A 51 13.84 -13.70 -11.97
C GLU A 51 13.88 -12.43 -12.85
N PHE A 52 13.26 -11.33 -12.42
CA PHE A 52 13.36 -10.05 -13.15
C PHE A 52 14.80 -9.50 -13.17
N ARG A 53 15.54 -9.61 -12.05
CA ARG A 53 16.95 -9.20 -12.00
C ARG A 53 17.84 -10.03 -12.90
N ARG A 54 17.60 -11.35 -13.00
CA ARG A 54 18.29 -12.25 -13.94
C ARG A 54 18.08 -11.82 -15.39
N ARG A 55 16.96 -11.15 -15.68
CA ARG A 55 16.60 -10.58 -16.98
C ARG A 55 17.11 -9.13 -17.17
N ASN A 56 17.92 -8.63 -16.23
CA ASN A 56 18.45 -7.26 -16.20
C ASN A 56 17.38 -6.17 -16.03
N VAL A 57 16.22 -6.51 -15.46
CA VAL A 57 15.20 -5.53 -15.07
C VAL A 57 15.44 -5.14 -13.61
N PRO A 58 15.67 -3.85 -13.31
CA PRO A 58 15.85 -3.39 -11.93
C PRO A 58 14.61 -3.66 -11.08
N VAL A 59 14.83 -4.08 -9.83
CA VAL A 59 13.74 -4.37 -8.89
C VAL A 59 13.82 -3.49 -7.65
N ALA A 60 12.69 -2.86 -7.31
CA ALA A 60 12.47 -2.16 -6.06
C ALA A 60 11.44 -2.89 -5.19
N MET A 61 11.82 -3.23 -3.95
CA MET A 61 10.93 -3.91 -3.01
C MET A 61 10.53 -3.02 -1.84
N GLY A 62 9.30 -3.18 -1.35
CA GLY A 62 8.79 -2.51 -0.16
C GLY A 62 7.74 -3.34 0.56
N GLY A 63 7.01 -2.69 1.48
CA GLY A 63 5.98 -3.33 2.29
C GLY A 63 6.48 -3.73 3.68
N ILE A 64 5.59 -4.38 4.43
CA ILE A 64 5.81 -4.63 5.87
C ILE A 64 7.00 -5.55 6.11
N HIS A 65 7.14 -6.62 5.33
CA HIS A 65 8.23 -7.58 5.54
C HIS A 65 9.59 -6.93 5.25
N VAL A 66 9.74 -6.32 4.07
CA VAL A 66 10.96 -5.57 3.68
C VAL A 66 11.33 -4.50 4.72
N SER A 67 10.35 -3.88 5.35
CA SER A 67 10.60 -2.87 6.37
C SER A 67 11.05 -3.45 7.72
N MET A 68 10.65 -4.69 8.04
CA MET A 68 11.01 -5.37 9.27
C MET A 68 12.33 -6.13 9.15
N GLU A 69 12.57 -6.75 8.00
CA GLU A 69 13.77 -7.55 7.69
C GLU A 69 14.50 -7.00 6.44
N PRO A 70 15.02 -5.76 6.51
CA PRO A 70 15.60 -5.09 5.34
C PRO A 70 16.91 -5.71 4.85
N GLU A 71 17.70 -6.33 5.72
CA GLU A 71 18.97 -6.95 5.30
C GLU A 71 18.70 -8.20 4.45
N GLU A 72 17.69 -9.00 4.81
CA GLU A 72 17.24 -10.15 4.01
C GLU A 72 16.73 -9.69 2.63
N ALA A 73 15.83 -8.69 2.60
CA ALA A 73 15.26 -8.22 1.34
C ALA A 73 16.28 -7.58 0.39
N LYS A 74 17.39 -7.03 0.88
CA LYS A 74 18.47 -6.45 0.04
C LYS A 74 19.19 -7.48 -0.82
N GLU A 75 19.15 -8.75 -0.45
CA GLU A 75 19.78 -9.81 -1.24
C GLU A 75 19.02 -10.03 -2.56
N HIS A 76 17.71 -9.72 -2.56
CA HIS A 76 16.78 -9.99 -3.65
C HIS A 76 16.35 -8.76 -4.45
N ALA A 77 16.77 -7.55 -4.06
CA ALA A 77 16.35 -6.30 -4.71
C ALA A 77 17.53 -5.34 -5.00
N ASP A 78 17.43 -4.57 -6.07
CA ASP A 78 18.40 -3.49 -6.36
C ASP A 78 18.16 -2.28 -5.46
N THR A 79 16.91 -2.06 -5.06
CA THR A 79 16.51 -1.00 -4.13
C THR A 79 15.45 -1.51 -3.16
N ILE A 80 15.56 -1.16 -1.89
CA ILE A 80 14.51 -1.39 -0.91
C ILE A 80 13.94 -0.08 -0.37
N ILE A 81 12.63 -0.09 -0.08
CA ILE A 81 11.90 1.02 0.50
C ILE A 81 11.40 0.60 1.88
N VAL A 82 11.96 1.24 2.90
CA VAL A 82 11.72 0.90 4.30
C VAL A 82 10.82 1.94 4.95
N GLY A 83 9.70 1.47 5.50
CA GLY A 83 8.67 2.30 6.12
C GLY A 83 7.55 2.67 5.14
N GLU A 84 6.83 3.74 5.46
CA GLU A 84 5.71 4.22 4.64
C GLU A 84 6.22 5.00 3.42
N ALA A 85 5.61 4.78 2.25
CA ALA A 85 6.21 5.10 0.96
C ALA A 85 5.85 6.49 0.40
N GLU A 86 5.03 7.27 1.10
CA GLU A 86 4.46 8.53 0.60
C GLU A 86 5.53 9.54 0.17
N GLU A 87 6.61 9.67 0.94
CA GLU A 87 7.73 10.58 0.61
C GLU A 87 8.83 9.87 -0.18
N THR A 88 9.10 8.60 0.14
CA THR A 88 10.24 7.86 -0.40
C THR A 88 10.02 7.30 -1.80
N TRP A 89 8.80 6.89 -2.16
CA TRP A 89 8.51 6.38 -3.50
C TRP A 89 8.67 7.44 -4.59
N PRO A 90 8.06 8.65 -4.48
CA PRO A 90 8.27 9.69 -5.48
C PRO A 90 9.75 10.10 -5.58
N GLN A 91 10.45 10.15 -4.44
CA GLN A 91 11.89 10.44 -4.41
C GLN A 91 12.70 9.37 -5.15
N PHE A 92 12.45 8.09 -4.85
CA PHE A 92 13.11 6.96 -5.50
C PHE A 92 12.90 7.00 -7.01
N ILE A 93 11.67 7.18 -7.46
CA ILE A 93 11.34 7.20 -8.89
C ILE A 93 12.05 8.37 -9.61
N ASN A 94 12.10 9.56 -9.00
CA ASN A 94 12.83 10.69 -9.57
C ASN A 94 14.35 10.43 -9.62
N ASP A 95 14.93 9.89 -8.55
CA ASP A 95 16.33 9.49 -8.51
C ASP A 95 16.63 8.46 -9.62
N PHE A 96 15.78 7.44 -9.75
CA PHE A 96 15.91 6.38 -10.74
C PHE A 96 15.89 6.94 -12.17
N ARG A 97 14.97 7.85 -12.50
CA ARG A 97 14.93 8.55 -13.79
C ARG A 97 16.18 9.35 -14.10
N ASN A 98 16.84 9.88 -13.07
CA ASN A 98 18.07 10.66 -13.20
C ASN A 98 19.35 9.80 -13.14
N GLY A 99 19.24 8.48 -13.25
CA GLY A 99 20.39 7.57 -13.21
C GLY A 99 20.95 7.32 -11.81
N ILE A 100 20.32 7.84 -10.76
CA ILE A 100 20.73 7.59 -9.38
C ILE A 100 20.21 6.20 -8.96
N ARG A 101 21.09 5.38 -8.40
CA ARG A 101 20.81 3.99 -8.01
C ARG A 101 21.15 3.77 -6.54
N LYS A 102 20.37 4.37 -5.63
CA LYS A 102 20.53 4.12 -4.19
C LYS A 102 19.90 2.79 -3.81
N LYS A 103 20.58 2.03 -2.95
CA LYS A 103 20.07 0.71 -2.50
C LYS A 103 18.94 0.79 -1.48
N VAL A 104 18.82 1.89 -0.75
CA VAL A 104 17.86 2.01 0.36
C VAL A 104 17.23 3.40 0.37
N TYR A 105 15.90 3.46 0.40
CA TYR A 105 15.13 4.65 0.75
C TYR A 105 14.38 4.36 2.04
N ARG A 106 14.60 5.19 3.06
CA ARG A 106 14.00 5.01 4.39
C ARG A 106 13.12 6.20 4.73
N ALA A 107 11.90 5.92 5.18
CA ALA A 107 11.04 6.95 5.73
C ALA A 107 11.60 7.38 7.09
N GLU A 108 12.15 8.60 7.17
CA GLU A 108 12.70 9.18 8.40
C GLU A 108 11.61 9.44 9.45
N LYS A 109 10.39 9.68 8.99
CA LYS A 109 9.21 9.91 9.81
C LYS A 109 8.02 9.23 9.18
N ARG A 110 7.00 9.01 10.00
CA ARG A 110 5.70 8.58 9.51
C ARG A 110 4.97 9.79 8.88
N PRO A 111 4.51 9.70 7.63
CA PRO A 111 3.92 10.82 6.91
C PRO A 111 2.59 11.25 7.51
N SER A 112 2.17 12.46 7.14
CA SER A 112 0.78 12.90 7.31
C SER A 112 -0.13 12.05 6.42
N LEU A 113 -1.33 11.73 6.91
CA LEU A 113 -2.35 11.06 6.10
C LEU A 113 -3.42 12.05 5.58
N VAL A 114 -3.12 13.35 5.64
CA VAL A 114 -3.99 14.41 5.13
C VAL A 114 -3.72 14.61 3.64
N HIS A 115 -4.79 14.69 2.83
CA HIS A 115 -4.76 14.93 1.39
C HIS A 115 -3.93 13.91 0.61
N LEU A 116 -4.01 12.64 1.02
CA LEU A 116 -3.44 11.54 0.25
C LEU A 116 -4.13 11.42 -1.12
N PRO A 117 -3.40 11.04 -2.18
CA PRO A 117 -3.97 10.90 -3.51
C PRO A 117 -4.95 9.72 -3.58
N ILE A 118 -5.95 9.83 -4.45
CA ILE A 118 -6.91 8.74 -4.69
C ILE A 118 -6.18 7.54 -5.31
N PRO A 119 -6.26 6.33 -4.72
CA PRO A 119 -5.63 5.14 -5.28
C PRO A 119 -6.15 4.81 -6.69
N ARG A 120 -5.25 4.42 -7.60
CA ARG A 120 -5.57 4.12 -9.01
C ARG A 120 -6.14 2.70 -9.19
N PHE A 121 -7.29 2.41 -8.60
CA PHE A 121 -7.96 1.10 -8.74
C PHE A 121 -8.40 0.77 -10.18
N SER A 122 -8.43 1.75 -11.08
CA SER A 122 -8.65 1.52 -12.51
C SER A 122 -7.54 0.72 -13.18
N LEU A 123 -6.35 0.63 -12.58
CA LEU A 123 -5.23 -0.19 -13.06
C LEU A 123 -5.35 -1.67 -12.69
N ILE A 124 -6.32 -2.02 -11.84
CA ILE A 124 -6.55 -3.40 -11.44
C ILE A 124 -7.57 -4.02 -12.40
N ASN A 125 -7.27 -5.20 -12.93
CA ASN A 125 -8.20 -5.92 -13.77
C ASN A 125 -9.40 -6.43 -12.96
N LYS A 126 -10.50 -5.68 -12.98
CA LYS A 126 -11.72 -5.99 -12.23
C LYS A 126 -12.36 -7.32 -12.62
N SER A 127 -12.09 -7.86 -13.81
CA SER A 127 -12.67 -9.14 -14.24
C SER A 127 -12.15 -10.32 -13.44
N HIS A 128 -11.01 -10.20 -12.74
CA HIS A 128 -10.51 -11.28 -11.89
C HIS A 128 -11.03 -11.21 -10.44
N TYR A 129 -11.77 -10.15 -10.10
CA TYR A 129 -12.40 -9.94 -8.78
C TYR A 129 -13.90 -10.28 -8.85
N VAL A 130 -14.21 -11.40 -9.51
CA VAL A 130 -15.52 -11.76 -10.10
C VAL A 130 -16.70 -11.67 -9.13
N ASP A 131 -16.49 -11.94 -7.84
CA ASP A 131 -17.62 -12.08 -6.90
C ASP A 131 -17.80 -10.93 -5.91
N TYR A 132 -16.77 -10.11 -5.68
CA TYR A 132 -16.84 -9.02 -4.71
C TYR A 132 -15.91 -7.88 -5.13
N GLN A 133 -16.50 -6.81 -5.68
CA GLN A 133 -15.85 -5.51 -5.90
C GLN A 133 -15.59 -4.80 -4.55
N VAL A 134 -14.93 -5.50 -3.62
CA VAL A 134 -14.54 -4.97 -2.33
C VAL A 134 -13.33 -4.08 -2.56
N ILE A 135 -13.54 -2.78 -2.38
CA ILE A 135 -12.47 -1.81 -2.46
C ILE A 135 -11.91 -1.59 -1.04
N PRO A 136 -10.62 -1.88 -0.80
CA PRO A 136 -10.02 -1.56 0.48
C PRO A 136 -9.87 -0.05 0.61
N ILE A 137 -10.20 0.47 1.78
CA ILE A 137 -10.03 1.88 2.11
C ILE A 137 -9.44 2.00 3.51
N GLN A 138 -8.46 2.88 3.66
CA GLN A 138 -7.81 3.14 4.92
C GLN A 138 -8.30 4.48 5.46
N THR A 139 -8.77 4.53 6.70
CA THR A 139 -9.23 5.75 7.36
C THR A 139 -8.20 6.27 8.37
N ALA A 140 -7.31 5.41 8.84
CA ALA A 140 -6.23 5.74 9.75
C ALA A 140 -5.06 4.75 9.69
N ARG A 141 -3.92 5.12 10.26
CA ARG A 141 -2.80 4.21 10.54
C ARG A 141 -2.31 4.36 11.98
N GLY A 142 -1.77 3.27 12.49
CA GLY A 142 -1.18 3.22 13.83
C GLY A 142 -2.23 2.95 14.90
N CYS A 143 -1.80 2.24 15.94
CA CYS A 143 -2.68 1.68 16.96
C CYS A 143 -2.04 1.88 18.34
N PRO A 144 -2.73 2.53 19.31
CA PRO A 144 -2.17 2.81 20.63
C PRO A 144 -2.09 1.57 21.53
N TYR A 145 -2.79 0.50 21.17
CA TYR A 145 -2.70 -0.79 21.87
C TYR A 145 -1.30 -1.40 21.69
N SER A 146 -0.87 -2.16 22.69
CA SER A 146 0.46 -2.77 22.73
C SER A 146 0.36 -4.29 22.89
N CYS A 147 -0.39 -4.94 22.01
CA CYS A 147 -0.49 -6.39 21.98
C CYS A 147 0.86 -7.02 21.62
N ASP A 148 1.33 -7.98 22.41
CA ASP A 148 2.69 -8.55 22.29
C ASP A 148 2.96 -9.23 20.95
N TYR A 149 1.91 -9.71 20.27
CA TYR A 149 1.99 -10.41 18.98
C TYR A 149 1.90 -9.47 17.76
N CYS A 150 1.63 -8.18 17.97
CA CYS A 150 1.16 -7.30 16.89
C CYS A 150 2.30 -6.53 16.21
N SER A 151 2.45 -6.71 14.90
CA SER A 151 3.44 -6.01 14.07
C SER A 151 3.09 -4.55 13.76
N VAL A 152 1.82 -4.15 13.93
CA VAL A 152 1.32 -2.80 13.61
C VAL A 152 2.07 -1.72 14.36
N THR A 153 2.31 -1.90 15.66
CA THR A 153 2.99 -0.88 16.47
C THR A 153 4.44 -0.70 16.04
N LYS A 154 5.11 -1.78 15.62
CA LYS A 154 6.48 -1.74 15.11
C LYS A 154 6.52 -1.06 13.73
N PHE A 155 5.57 -1.37 12.84
CA PHE A 155 5.50 -0.78 11.50
C PHE A 155 4.84 0.61 11.49
N SER A 156 3.51 0.69 11.65
CA SER A 156 2.70 1.92 11.56
C SER A 156 2.73 2.81 12.81
N GLY A 157 3.33 2.34 13.91
CA GLY A 157 3.56 3.12 15.13
C GLY A 157 2.40 3.08 16.12
N LYS A 158 2.69 3.50 17.37
CA LYS A 158 1.69 3.58 18.45
C LYS A 158 0.73 4.77 18.34
N ARG A 159 1.11 5.79 17.56
CA ARG A 159 0.29 7.00 17.41
C ARG A 159 -0.80 6.75 16.38
N TYR A 160 -2.06 6.85 16.82
CA TYR A 160 -3.21 6.90 15.92
C TYR A 160 -3.13 8.15 15.03
N ARG A 161 -3.04 7.94 13.71
CA ARG A 161 -3.01 8.98 12.69
C ARG A 161 -4.25 8.83 11.81
N PRO A 162 -5.32 9.58 12.06
CA PRO A 162 -6.49 9.57 11.20
C PRO A 162 -6.28 10.41 9.94
N ARG A 163 -6.93 10.00 8.86
CA ARG A 163 -7.22 10.87 7.71
C ARG A 163 -8.37 11.83 8.05
N PRO A 164 -8.50 12.98 7.39
CA PRO A 164 -9.74 13.76 7.42
C PRO A 164 -10.92 12.91 6.96
N ILE A 165 -12.07 13.01 7.63
CA ILE A 165 -13.28 12.27 7.22
C ILE A 165 -13.69 12.69 5.80
N SER A 166 -13.57 13.97 5.46
CA SER A 166 -13.83 14.47 4.10
C SER A 166 -13.01 13.75 3.03
N ASP A 167 -11.74 13.45 3.30
CA ASP A 167 -10.87 12.76 2.34
C ASP A 167 -11.33 11.31 2.14
N VAL A 168 -11.77 10.65 3.22
CA VAL A 168 -12.31 9.28 3.18
C VAL A 168 -13.62 9.24 2.40
N ILE A 169 -14.53 10.18 2.66
CA ILE A 169 -15.82 10.28 1.96
C ILE A 169 -15.59 10.56 0.47
N ASN A 170 -14.74 11.53 0.14
CA ASN A 170 -14.39 11.85 -1.25
C ASN A 170 -13.76 10.65 -1.97
N GLU A 171 -12.89 9.88 -1.31
CA GLU A 171 -12.35 8.65 -1.90
C GLU A 171 -13.43 7.61 -2.18
N ILE A 172 -14.37 7.40 -1.25
CA ILE A 172 -15.51 6.49 -1.47
C ILE A 172 -16.34 6.95 -2.66
N GLU A 173 -16.72 8.22 -2.72
CA GLU A 173 -17.54 8.78 -3.80
C GLU A 173 -16.87 8.66 -5.17
N ILE A 174 -15.57 8.95 -5.26
CA ILE A 174 -14.80 8.83 -6.52
C ILE A 174 -14.69 7.37 -6.97
N LEU A 175 -14.46 6.45 -6.04
CA LEU A 175 -14.29 5.03 -6.36
C LEU A 175 -15.63 4.35 -6.71
N GLY A 176 -16.74 4.84 -6.16
CA GLY A 176 -18.10 4.47 -6.56
C GLY A 176 -18.44 2.98 -6.43
N ALA A 177 -17.74 2.26 -5.55
CA ALA A 177 -17.99 0.84 -5.32
C ALA A 177 -19.19 0.65 -4.38
N LYS A 178 -19.78 -0.56 -4.41
CA LYS A 178 -20.90 -0.91 -3.53
C LYS A 178 -20.46 -1.46 -2.17
N MET A 179 -19.27 -2.04 -2.11
CA MET A 179 -18.73 -2.69 -0.92
C MET A 179 -17.29 -2.24 -0.66
N TYR A 180 -17.00 -1.90 0.60
CA TYR A 180 -15.69 -1.47 1.04
C TYR A 180 -15.18 -2.32 2.21
N PHE A 181 -13.87 -2.52 2.25
CA PHE A 181 -13.18 -3.08 3.41
C PHE A 181 -12.35 -2.00 4.07
N PHE A 182 -12.68 -1.62 5.30
CA PHE A 182 -11.84 -0.74 6.10
C PHE A 182 -10.63 -1.51 6.61
N ILE A 183 -9.46 -1.22 6.01
CA ILE A 183 -8.19 -1.90 6.31
C ILE A 183 -7.46 -1.30 7.52
N ASP A 184 -8.18 -0.57 8.36
CA ASP A 184 -7.66 -0.04 9.61
C ASP A 184 -7.44 -1.20 10.59
N ASP A 185 -6.31 -1.20 11.29
CA ASP A 185 -6.03 -2.22 12.31
C ASP A 185 -7.10 -2.24 13.43
N ASN A 186 -7.68 -1.07 13.71
CA ASN A 186 -8.87 -0.92 14.55
C ASN A 186 -9.62 0.38 14.19
N ILE A 187 -10.75 0.26 13.50
CA ILE A 187 -11.58 1.43 13.09
C ILE A 187 -12.19 2.18 14.29
N PHE A 188 -12.31 1.53 15.46
CA PHE A 188 -12.84 2.11 16.69
C PHE A 188 -11.76 2.61 17.66
N THR A 189 -10.50 2.74 17.21
CA THR A 189 -9.39 3.28 18.02
C THR A 189 -9.77 4.60 18.71
N SER A 190 -10.53 5.47 18.04
CA SER A 190 -11.15 6.66 18.62
C SER A 190 -12.66 6.58 18.46
N HIS A 191 -13.38 6.39 19.56
CA HIS A 191 -14.84 6.22 19.55
C HIS A 191 -15.59 7.47 19.04
N SER A 192 -15.13 8.66 19.43
CA SER A 192 -15.71 9.92 18.95
C SER A 192 -15.56 10.06 17.44
N ARG A 193 -14.34 9.85 16.93
CA ARG A 193 -14.08 9.92 15.49
C ARG A 193 -14.79 8.79 14.73
N ALA A 194 -14.85 7.57 15.27
CA ALA A 194 -15.58 6.48 14.65
C ALA A 194 -17.06 6.84 14.51
N THR A 195 -17.66 7.44 15.54
CA THR A 195 -19.04 7.95 15.48
C THR A 195 -19.23 9.00 14.38
N GLU A 196 -18.30 9.94 14.25
CA GLU A 196 -18.33 10.97 13.19
C GLU A 196 -18.21 10.34 11.79
N LEU A 197 -17.28 9.39 11.61
CA LEU A 197 -17.11 8.68 10.35
C LEU A 197 -18.39 7.91 9.99
N LEU A 198 -18.93 7.12 10.92
CA LEU A 198 -20.14 6.35 10.70
C LEU A 198 -21.33 7.26 10.32
N LYS A 199 -21.49 8.41 10.97
CA LYS A 199 -22.50 9.41 10.59
C LYS A 199 -22.31 9.91 9.16
N ALA A 200 -21.07 10.17 8.75
CA ALA A 200 -20.74 10.62 7.40
C ALA A 200 -20.96 9.53 6.33
N LEU A 201 -20.91 8.25 6.71
CA LEU A 201 -21.15 7.11 5.81
C LEU A 201 -22.66 6.83 5.58
N ILE A 202 -23.55 7.21 6.50
CA ILE A 202 -25.01 6.94 6.40
C ILE A 202 -25.59 7.37 5.04
N PRO A 203 -25.32 8.59 4.53
CA PRO A 203 -25.90 9.04 3.26
C PRO A 203 -25.41 8.25 2.04
N LEU A 204 -24.20 7.66 2.12
CA LEU A 204 -23.58 6.95 1.00
C LEU A 204 -24.23 5.59 0.73
N LYS A 205 -24.93 5.00 1.71
CA LYS A 205 -25.64 3.71 1.58
C LYS A 205 -24.76 2.57 1.03
N ILE A 206 -23.48 2.57 1.40
CA ILE A 206 -22.52 1.52 1.02
C ILE A 206 -22.59 0.33 1.98
N LEU A 207 -22.20 -0.84 1.51
CA LEU A 207 -21.86 -1.96 2.38
C LEU A 207 -20.40 -1.83 2.79
N TRP A 208 -20.09 -2.12 4.05
CA TRP A 208 -18.72 -2.15 4.51
C TRP A 208 -18.52 -3.16 5.63
N PHE A 209 -17.28 -3.62 5.75
CA PHE A 209 -16.79 -4.37 6.90
C PHE A 209 -15.39 -3.87 7.26
N GLY A 210 -14.91 -4.23 8.45
CA GLY A 210 -13.63 -3.76 8.95
C GLY A 210 -13.18 -4.54 10.17
N GLN A 211 -12.02 -4.18 10.69
CA GLN A 211 -11.45 -4.80 11.87
C GLN A 211 -11.66 -3.89 13.09
N ALA A 212 -11.99 -4.51 14.22
CA ALA A 212 -12.28 -3.84 15.47
C ALA A 212 -11.90 -4.72 16.65
N THR A 213 -11.25 -4.13 17.65
CA THR A 213 -11.21 -4.69 18.99
C THR A 213 -12.40 -4.09 19.76
N ILE A 214 -13.29 -4.96 20.25
CA ILE A 214 -14.45 -4.60 21.09
C ILE A 214 -14.05 -4.72 22.56
#